data_AF-A0A8X8Z132-F1
#
_entry.id   AF-A0A8X8Z132-F1
#
_cell.length_a   1.000
_cell.length_b   1.000
_cell.length_c   1.000
_cell.angle_alpha   90.00
_cell.angle_beta   90.00
_cell.angle_gamma   90.00
#
_symmetry.space_group_name_H-M   'P 1'
#
loop_
_entity.id
_entity.type
_entity.pdbx_description
1 polymer ?
#
loop_
_entity_poly.entity_id
_entity_poly.type
_entity_poly.pdbx_seq_one_letter_code
_entity_poly.pdbx_strand_id
1 'polypeptide(L)'
;MVSLNSQAHPHPHPNTQKMHRIVTNLQVIHVILVLAATFPLRSTAGRLHSHDNFRYCAISCRANAASLTDFGGVGDGTTSNTKAFQAAISHLGQYAEYGGSMLFVPPGKWLTGSFNLTSHFTLFLHKDAVLLASQEESEWAVIEPLPSYGRGRDTEGGRYISLIFGTNLTDVIITGDNGTIDGQGESWWNKFHKGELQYTRPYLIEIMYSENVQISNLTLLNSPSWNVHPIYSSNVIVQGLTILAPVKSPNTDGINPDSCTNTRIEDCYIVSGDDCIAVKSGWDQYGIAFGMPTKQLVIRRLTCISPDSAVIALGSEMSGGIEDVRAEDILAINSESGVRIKTAVGRGGYVKDIYVRGMTMKTMKWAFWMTGNYGSHPDNNYDPNAFPSIQNINYRDMVAENVTMAARLEGIAGDPFTGICISNVTIEMAKKAKKVIWNCTDVEGVSSSVVPKPCDKLMNQESGCDFPKVPLPIDNVEIQSCYYRRKFPLGDHVLKHL
;
A
#
# COMPACT_ATOMS: atom_id res chain seq x y z
N MET A 1 3.69 -36.67 -83.12
CA MET A 1 4.93 -37.38 -83.52
C MET A 1 5.68 -37.75 -82.27
N VAL A 2 6.16 -38.98 -82.24
CA VAL A 2 6.62 -39.79 -81.10
C VAL A 2 8.08 -39.54 -80.74
N SER A 3 8.43 -39.65 -79.45
CA SER A 3 9.60 -40.38 -78.91
C SER A 3 9.45 -40.44 -77.36
N LEU A 4 9.04 -41.54 -76.69
CA LEU A 4 9.66 -42.86 -76.39
C LEU A 4 11.07 -42.72 -75.79
N ASN A 5 11.50 -43.34 -74.67
CA ASN A 5 11.19 -44.61 -73.99
C ASN A 5 11.59 -44.48 -72.49
N SER A 6 10.83 -44.97 -71.48
CA SER A 6 10.71 -46.36 -70.93
C SER A 6 12.05 -46.93 -70.38
N GLN A 7 12.14 -47.49 -69.16
CA GLN A 7 11.53 -48.72 -68.60
C GLN A 7 11.76 -48.75 -67.05
N ALA A 8 11.18 -49.58 -66.17
CA ALA A 8 9.90 -50.29 -66.05
C ALA A 8 9.88 -51.05 -64.69
N HIS A 9 8.82 -50.85 -63.87
CA HIS A 9 8.05 -51.82 -63.03
C HIS A 9 8.69 -52.72 -61.92
N PRO A 10 7.88 -53.36 -61.02
CA PRO A 10 6.68 -52.92 -60.28
C PRO A 10 6.62 -53.35 -58.76
N HIS A 11 5.56 -52.88 -58.07
CA HIS A 11 5.00 -53.12 -56.70
C HIS A 11 4.93 -54.59 -56.16
N PRO A 12 4.42 -54.93 -54.92
CA PRO A 12 3.67 -54.16 -53.88
C PRO A 12 4.02 -54.44 -52.37
N HIS A 13 3.33 -53.70 -51.48
CA HIS A 13 3.24 -53.77 -49.99
C HIS A 13 2.81 -55.14 -49.39
N PRO A 14 3.08 -55.44 -48.09
CA PRO A 14 2.12 -55.11 -46.99
C PRO A 14 2.70 -54.85 -45.57
N ASN A 15 1.79 -54.38 -44.70
CA ASN A 15 1.89 -54.02 -43.26
C ASN A 15 2.39 -55.12 -42.28
N THR A 16 3.02 -54.68 -41.18
CA THR A 16 2.64 -54.86 -39.74
C THR A 16 3.80 -55.16 -38.77
N GLN A 17 3.85 -54.34 -37.71
CA GLN A 17 4.24 -54.60 -36.31
C GLN A 17 5.65 -55.09 -35.88
N LYS A 18 6.15 -54.34 -34.86
CA LYS A 18 6.90 -54.72 -33.64
C LYS A 18 8.40 -54.37 -33.53
N MET A 19 8.63 -53.58 -32.47
CA MET A 19 9.66 -53.69 -31.42
C MET A 19 10.96 -52.84 -31.48
N HIS A 20 11.16 -52.15 -30.33
CA HIS A 20 12.40 -51.63 -29.73
C HIS A 20 12.97 -50.31 -30.30
N ARG A 21 13.41 -49.30 -29.54
CA ARG A 21 13.49 -48.98 -28.09
C ARG A 21 14.05 -47.52 -28.02
N ILE A 22 13.55 -46.68 -27.08
CA ILE A 22 14.31 -45.68 -26.27
C ILE A 22 14.77 -44.38 -27.02
N VAL A 23 14.51 -43.12 -26.65
CA VAL A 23 14.22 -42.38 -25.38
C VAL A 23 13.24 -41.22 -25.66
N THR A 24 12.27 -40.99 -24.78
CA THR A 24 11.49 -39.75 -24.61
C THR A 24 11.85 -39.07 -23.28
N ASN A 25 11.75 -37.74 -23.20
CA ASN A 25 10.99 -36.98 -22.18
C ASN A 25 11.49 -35.52 -22.02
N LEU A 26 10.57 -34.55 -22.03
CA LEU A 26 10.09 -33.89 -20.80
C LEU A 26 9.01 -32.84 -21.12
N GLN A 27 7.74 -33.16 -20.90
CA GLN A 27 6.70 -32.24 -20.43
C GLN A 27 5.60 -33.05 -19.73
N VAL A 28 4.91 -32.38 -18.79
CA VAL A 28 3.60 -32.71 -18.17
C VAL A 28 3.61 -33.20 -16.71
N ILE A 29 3.22 -32.26 -15.83
CA ILE A 29 2.31 -32.31 -14.65
C ILE A 29 2.54 -33.39 -13.59
N HIS A 30 2.74 -32.99 -12.32
CA HIS A 30 2.29 -33.73 -11.13
C HIS A 30 1.81 -32.78 -10.02
N VAL A 31 0.54 -32.97 -9.60
CA VAL A 31 -0.05 -32.58 -8.31
C VAL A 31 -0.24 -33.87 -7.53
N ILE A 32 0.39 -34.05 -6.35
CA ILE A 32 0.02 -35.09 -5.36
C ILE A 32 0.32 -34.63 -3.92
N LEU A 33 -0.71 -34.75 -3.07
CA LEU A 33 -0.73 -34.79 -1.60
C LEU A 33 0.24 -35.83 -1.01
N VAL A 34 0.91 -35.51 0.10
CA VAL A 34 1.38 -36.55 1.05
C VAL A 34 1.07 -36.16 2.49
N LEU A 35 0.16 -36.92 3.09
CA LEU A 35 -0.07 -37.08 4.53
C LEU A 35 0.89 -38.13 5.08
N ALA A 36 1.48 -37.81 6.23
CA ALA A 36 1.97 -38.68 7.31
C ALA A 36 2.88 -39.90 7.00
N ALA A 37 4.14 -39.78 7.43
CA ALA A 37 4.87 -40.89 8.04
C ALA A 37 5.69 -40.36 9.23
N THR A 38 5.27 -40.79 10.42
CA THR A 38 5.85 -40.52 11.73
C THR A 38 7.00 -41.47 12.03
N PHE A 39 8.15 -40.94 12.44
CA PHE A 39 9.08 -41.62 13.36
C PHE A 39 9.73 -40.60 14.31
N PRO A 40 9.96 -40.95 15.58
CA PRO A 40 10.24 -39.98 16.62
C PRO A 40 11.73 -39.67 16.68
N LEU A 41 12.14 -38.47 16.27
CA LEU A 41 13.38 -37.91 16.80
C LEU A 41 13.09 -37.37 18.20
N ARG A 42 13.55 -38.13 19.19
CA ARG A 42 13.65 -37.70 20.58
C ARG A 42 14.72 -36.62 20.66
N SER A 43 14.34 -35.39 20.31
CA SER A 43 15.15 -34.21 20.58
C SER A 43 15.03 -33.92 22.08
N THR A 44 16.12 -34.12 22.80
CA THR A 44 16.30 -33.60 24.16
C THR A 44 15.96 -32.13 24.17
N ALA A 45 15.02 -31.73 25.02
CA ALA A 45 14.64 -30.34 25.27
C ALA A 45 15.86 -29.54 25.74
N GLY A 46 16.58 -28.94 24.79
CA GLY A 46 17.45 -27.81 25.04
C GLY A 46 16.58 -26.56 25.07
N ARG A 47 16.55 -25.86 26.21
CA ARG A 47 15.93 -24.54 26.33
C ARG A 47 16.43 -23.63 25.20
N LEU A 48 15.52 -23.19 24.33
CA LEU A 48 15.80 -22.25 23.25
C LEU A 48 15.96 -20.83 23.82
N HIS A 49 17.13 -20.53 24.39
CA HIS A 49 17.49 -19.23 24.99
C HIS A 49 18.14 -18.27 23.97
N SER A 50 17.53 -18.03 22.80
CA SER A 50 18.11 -17.10 21.80
C SER A 50 17.28 -15.86 21.44
N HIS A 51 16.08 -15.68 22.02
CA HIS A 51 15.23 -14.52 21.73
C HIS A 51 15.47 -13.31 22.67
N ASP A 52 16.45 -13.37 23.57
CA ASP A 52 16.60 -12.34 24.61
C ASP A 52 17.31 -11.06 24.13
N ASN A 53 18.05 -11.11 23.01
CA ASN A 53 18.74 -9.96 22.43
C ASN A 53 18.79 -10.03 20.89
N PHE A 54 18.43 -8.94 20.20
CA PHE A 54 18.57 -8.82 18.75
C PHE A 54 18.78 -7.35 18.34
N ARG A 55 19.19 -7.13 17.09
CA ARG A 55 19.31 -5.79 16.50
C ARG A 55 18.10 -5.49 15.61
N TYR A 56 17.70 -4.24 15.55
CA TYR A 56 16.66 -3.75 14.64
C TYR A 56 17.00 -2.34 14.15
N CYS A 57 16.37 -1.92 13.06
CA CYS A 57 16.56 -0.59 12.50
C CYS A 57 15.42 0.34 12.94
N ALA A 58 15.77 1.50 13.51
CA ALA A 58 14.80 2.46 14.01
C ALA A 58 15.30 3.90 13.94
N ILE A 59 14.39 4.86 13.83
CA ILE A 59 14.69 6.30 13.96
C ILE A 59 15.19 6.65 15.38
N SER A 60 14.69 5.93 16.39
CA SER A 60 15.04 6.11 17.80
C SER A 60 15.18 4.77 18.50
N CYS A 61 16.26 4.60 19.28
CA CYS A 61 16.43 3.39 20.10
C CYS A 61 15.69 3.50 21.42
N ARG A 62 15.13 2.37 21.89
CA ARG A 62 14.40 2.28 23.17
C ARG A 62 15.30 1.80 24.30
N ALA A 63 15.28 2.53 25.42
CA ALA A 63 16.03 2.17 26.62
C ALA A 63 15.38 1.04 27.43
N ASN A 64 14.05 0.86 27.29
CA ASN A 64 13.26 -0.13 28.03
C ASN A 64 12.58 -1.09 27.06
N ALA A 65 12.37 -2.33 27.49
CA ALA A 65 11.68 -3.31 26.67
C ALA A 65 11.05 -4.42 27.51
N ALA A 66 9.90 -4.93 27.07
CA ALA A 66 9.23 -6.08 27.64
C ALA A 66 8.53 -6.92 26.55
N SER A 67 8.26 -8.19 26.86
CA SER A 67 7.52 -9.10 25.98
C SER A 67 6.02 -9.01 26.26
N LEU A 68 5.17 -9.17 25.25
CA LEU A 68 3.71 -9.25 25.42
C LEU A 68 3.29 -10.36 26.41
N THR A 69 4.05 -11.46 26.46
CA THR A 69 3.84 -12.55 27.42
C THR A 69 4.00 -12.12 28.88
N ASP A 70 4.78 -11.08 29.15
CA ASP A 70 5.00 -10.54 30.50
C ASP A 70 3.72 -9.87 31.05
N PHE A 71 2.76 -9.57 30.17
CA PHE A 71 1.45 -8.97 30.48
C PHE A 71 0.30 -9.96 30.30
N GLY A 72 0.60 -11.27 30.31
CA GLY A 72 -0.42 -12.33 30.20
C GLY A 72 -0.87 -12.63 28.77
N GLY A 73 -0.17 -12.14 27.76
CA GLY A 73 -0.47 -12.49 26.38
C GLY A 73 -0.28 -13.98 26.10
N VAL A 74 -1.19 -14.57 25.30
CA VAL A 74 -1.21 -15.97 24.88
C VAL A 74 -1.25 -16.04 23.35
N GLY A 75 -0.19 -16.59 22.76
CA GLY A 75 0.02 -16.67 21.31
C GLY A 75 -0.59 -17.90 20.63
N ASP A 76 -1.78 -18.33 21.04
CA ASP A 76 -2.47 -19.55 20.55
C ASP A 76 -3.37 -19.34 19.32
N GLY A 77 -3.62 -18.07 18.95
CA GLY A 77 -4.50 -17.66 17.85
C GLY A 77 -5.99 -17.62 18.20
N THR A 78 -6.36 -17.88 19.45
CA THR A 78 -7.77 -17.95 19.90
C THR A 78 -8.05 -17.10 21.13
N THR A 79 -7.07 -16.93 22.01
CA THR A 79 -7.20 -16.09 23.20
C THR A 79 -7.14 -14.61 22.79
N SER A 80 -8.14 -13.82 23.18
CA SER A 80 -8.11 -12.37 22.96
C SER A 80 -7.03 -11.73 23.84
N ASN A 81 -6.06 -11.10 23.19
CA ASN A 81 -4.91 -10.43 23.78
C ASN A 81 -5.13 -8.92 23.96
N THR A 82 -6.33 -8.40 23.67
CA THR A 82 -6.64 -6.97 23.72
C THR A 82 -6.25 -6.34 25.06
N LYS A 83 -6.59 -7.01 26.18
CA LYS A 83 -6.22 -6.56 27.52
C LYS A 83 -4.70 -6.63 27.78
N ALA A 84 -4.02 -7.65 27.24
CA ALA A 84 -2.58 -7.78 27.38
C ALA A 84 -1.84 -6.65 26.64
N PHE A 85 -2.27 -6.30 25.42
CA PHE A 85 -1.74 -5.14 24.69
C PHE A 85 -2.00 -3.83 25.44
N GLN A 86 -3.22 -3.60 25.93
CA GLN A 86 -3.56 -2.41 26.70
C GLN A 86 -2.72 -2.28 27.98
N ALA A 87 -2.56 -3.38 28.73
CA ALA A 87 -1.74 -3.40 29.94
C ALA A 87 -0.25 -3.15 29.63
N ALA A 88 0.26 -3.79 28.58
CA ALA A 88 1.65 -3.62 28.14
C ALA A 88 1.94 -2.17 27.75
N ILE A 89 1.09 -1.56 26.93
CA ILE A 89 1.28 -0.18 26.45
C ILE A 89 1.12 0.83 27.59
N SER A 90 0.12 0.64 28.47
CA SER A 90 -0.06 1.50 29.64
C SER A 90 1.15 1.46 30.58
N HIS A 91 1.69 0.27 30.85
CA HIS A 91 2.88 0.13 31.69
C HIS A 91 4.12 0.72 31.02
N LEU A 92 4.36 0.37 29.76
CA LEU A 92 5.57 0.77 29.04
C LEU A 92 5.58 2.27 28.69
N GLY A 93 4.42 2.87 28.46
CA GLY A 93 4.27 4.30 28.21
C GLY A 93 4.79 5.20 29.34
N GLN A 94 4.87 4.68 30.57
CA GLN A 94 5.46 5.40 31.71
C GLN A 94 6.96 5.67 31.52
N TYR A 95 7.62 4.95 30.63
CA TYR A 95 9.05 5.11 30.32
C TYR A 95 9.33 6.11 29.18
N ALA A 96 8.31 6.84 28.71
CA ALA A 96 8.46 7.81 27.62
C ALA A 96 9.63 8.80 27.84
N GLU A 97 9.67 9.44 29.02
CA GLU A 97 10.74 10.38 29.40
C GLU A 97 12.07 9.70 29.77
N TYR A 98 12.07 8.38 29.89
CA TYR A 98 13.23 7.56 30.30
C TYR A 98 13.85 6.80 29.12
N GLY A 99 13.87 7.44 27.95
CA GLY A 99 14.40 6.88 26.70
C GLY A 99 13.43 5.95 25.97
N GLY A 100 12.14 6.03 26.29
CA GLY A 100 11.08 5.27 25.64
C GLY A 100 11.14 3.77 25.91
N SER A 101 10.22 3.06 25.26
CA SER A 101 10.00 1.63 25.48
C SER A 101 9.66 0.85 24.22
N MET A 102 10.06 -0.42 24.18
CA MET A 102 9.64 -1.39 23.18
C MET A 102 8.72 -2.45 23.78
N LEU A 103 7.62 -2.73 23.10
CA LEU A 103 6.84 -3.96 23.27
C LEU A 103 7.24 -4.97 22.19
N PHE A 104 7.83 -6.07 22.63
CA PHE A 104 8.18 -7.21 21.77
C PHE A 104 7.03 -8.22 21.71
N VAL A 105 6.57 -8.54 20.50
CA VAL A 105 5.60 -9.62 20.25
C VAL A 105 6.36 -10.86 19.78
N PRO A 106 6.45 -11.93 20.61
CA PRO A 106 7.21 -13.13 20.29
C PRO A 106 6.54 -14.00 19.22
N PRO A 107 7.23 -15.07 18.75
CA PRO A 107 6.59 -16.12 17.93
C PRO A 107 5.24 -16.56 18.50
N GLY A 108 4.23 -16.67 17.64
CA GLY A 108 2.87 -17.06 18.04
C GLY A 108 1.80 -16.37 17.21
N LYS A 109 0.54 -16.77 17.44
CA LYS A 109 -0.64 -16.13 16.85
C LYS A 109 -1.40 -15.35 17.92
N TRP A 110 -1.55 -14.05 17.73
CA TRP A 110 -2.03 -13.12 18.75
C TRP A 110 -3.34 -12.50 18.30
N LEU A 111 -4.46 -13.14 18.64
CA LEU A 111 -5.79 -12.59 18.38
C LEU A 111 -5.99 -11.35 19.25
N THR A 112 -6.39 -10.22 18.66
CA THR A 112 -6.65 -8.98 19.40
C THR A 112 -7.64 -8.10 18.65
N GLY A 113 -8.45 -7.37 19.40
CA GLY A 113 -9.14 -6.19 18.93
C GLY A 113 -8.20 -4.99 18.84
N SER A 114 -8.82 -3.83 18.68
CA SER A 114 -8.10 -2.55 18.58
C SER A 114 -7.31 -2.19 19.85
N PHE A 115 -6.14 -1.58 19.67
CA PHE A 115 -5.36 -1.01 20.77
C PHE A 115 -4.64 0.26 20.34
N ASN A 116 -4.40 1.14 21.32
CA ASN A 116 -3.82 2.45 21.10
C ASN A 116 -2.35 2.48 21.52
N LEU A 117 -1.48 2.99 20.65
CA LEU A 117 -0.08 3.25 20.94
C LEU A 117 0.11 4.55 21.75
N THR A 118 1.32 4.76 22.22
CA THR A 118 1.76 5.95 22.98
C THR A 118 3.06 6.51 22.40
N SER A 119 3.47 7.71 22.80
CA SER A 119 4.71 8.36 22.36
C SER A 119 5.97 7.63 22.85
N HIS A 120 7.09 7.82 22.15
CA HIS A 120 8.39 7.21 22.46
C HIS A 120 8.31 5.68 22.57
N PHE A 121 7.52 5.08 21.69
CA PHE A 121 7.17 3.68 21.74
C PHE A 121 7.63 2.92 20.50
N THR A 122 8.01 1.67 20.67
CA THR A 122 8.23 0.73 19.56
C THR A 122 7.37 -0.52 19.76
N LEU A 123 6.49 -0.80 18.81
CA LEU A 123 5.88 -2.13 18.67
C LEU A 123 6.77 -2.95 17.73
N PHE A 124 7.31 -4.07 18.24
CA PHE A 124 8.19 -4.96 17.47
C PHE A 124 7.55 -6.33 17.27
N LEU A 125 7.37 -6.77 16.03
CA LEU A 125 6.85 -8.11 15.70
C LEU A 125 7.99 -9.04 15.24
N HIS A 126 8.17 -10.15 15.95
CA HIS A 126 9.06 -11.20 15.51
C HIS A 126 8.61 -11.80 14.15
N LYS A 127 9.54 -12.33 13.36
CA LYS A 127 9.27 -12.97 12.04
C LYS A 127 8.19 -14.07 12.06
N ASP A 128 8.04 -14.73 13.21
CA ASP A 128 7.06 -15.82 13.43
C ASP A 128 5.85 -15.35 14.27
N ALA A 129 5.73 -14.04 14.52
CA ALA A 129 4.57 -13.45 15.16
C ALA A 129 3.51 -13.13 14.10
N VAL A 130 2.26 -13.51 14.39
CA VAL A 130 1.08 -13.17 13.57
C VAL A 130 0.06 -12.49 14.47
N LEU A 131 -0.14 -11.19 14.32
CA LEU A 131 -1.29 -10.51 14.92
C LEU A 131 -2.53 -10.82 14.09
N LEU A 132 -3.58 -11.31 14.72
CA LEU A 132 -4.86 -11.61 14.08
C LEU A 132 -5.88 -10.58 14.55
N ALA A 133 -6.43 -9.81 13.64
CA ALA A 133 -7.48 -8.85 13.94
C ALA A 133 -8.78 -9.57 14.32
N SER A 134 -9.40 -9.18 15.43
CA SER A 134 -10.64 -9.78 15.89
C SER A 134 -11.79 -9.63 14.89
N GLN A 135 -12.56 -10.70 14.71
CA GLN A 135 -13.78 -10.65 13.91
C GLN A 135 -15.00 -10.19 14.71
N GLU A 136 -14.85 -10.01 16.02
CA GLU A 136 -15.90 -9.54 16.92
C GLU A 136 -15.97 -8.01 16.90
N GLU A 137 -17.01 -7.44 16.29
CA GLU A 137 -17.17 -5.98 16.16
C GLU A 137 -17.15 -5.23 17.50
N SER A 138 -17.55 -5.89 18.59
CA SER A 138 -17.50 -5.32 19.94
C SER A 138 -16.08 -5.02 20.45
N GLU A 139 -15.04 -5.60 19.84
CA GLU A 139 -13.64 -5.28 20.15
C GLU A 139 -13.08 -4.08 19.34
N TRP A 140 -13.95 -3.42 18.57
CA TRP A 140 -13.65 -2.24 17.78
C TRP A 140 -14.53 -1.08 18.26
N ALA A 141 -13.94 -0.15 19.00
CA ALA A 141 -14.67 1.02 19.44
C ALA A 141 -15.12 1.86 18.23
N VAL A 142 -16.33 2.43 18.30
CA VAL A 142 -16.80 3.40 17.30
C VAL A 142 -16.34 4.79 17.73
N ILE A 143 -15.63 5.48 16.84
CA ILE A 143 -15.11 6.83 17.03
C ILE A 143 -15.66 7.77 15.97
N GLU A 144 -15.48 9.07 16.20
CA GLU A 144 -15.91 10.10 15.27
C GLU A 144 -15.23 9.96 13.90
N PRO A 145 -15.90 10.38 12.82
CA PRO A 145 -15.29 10.52 11.51
C PRO A 145 -14.05 11.41 11.53
N LEU A 146 -13.25 11.28 10.47
CA LEU A 146 -12.14 12.21 10.25
C LEU A 146 -12.70 13.63 10.05
N PRO A 147 -12.18 14.65 10.75
CA PRO A 147 -12.70 16.00 10.65
C PRO A 147 -12.61 16.57 9.22
N SER A 148 -11.61 16.15 8.45
CA SER A 148 -11.46 16.56 7.05
C SER A 148 -12.37 15.79 6.07
N TYR A 149 -13.23 14.88 6.55
CA TYR A 149 -14.14 14.06 5.72
C TYR A 149 -15.62 14.32 6.00
N GLY A 150 -15.96 14.88 7.17
CA GLY A 150 -17.32 15.22 7.58
C GLY A 150 -18.22 14.04 7.95
N ARG A 151 -17.97 12.85 7.39
CA ARG A 151 -18.71 11.60 7.66
C ARG A 151 -17.81 10.37 7.53
N GLY A 152 -18.34 9.22 7.93
CA GLY A 152 -17.75 7.93 7.61
C GLY A 152 -17.57 7.70 6.10
N ARG A 153 -16.46 7.05 5.74
CA ARG A 153 -16.04 6.81 4.37
C ARG A 153 -16.85 5.73 3.65
N ASP A 154 -17.30 4.70 4.38
CA ASP A 154 -18.15 3.64 3.80
C ASP A 154 -19.63 3.94 4.01
N THR A 155 -20.00 4.49 5.18
CA THR A 155 -21.39 4.73 5.59
C THR A 155 -21.51 6.04 6.37
N GLU A 156 -22.74 6.56 6.51
CA GLU A 156 -23.00 7.72 7.39
C GLU A 156 -22.77 7.36 8.85
N GLY A 157 -22.39 8.35 9.67
CA GLY A 157 -22.08 8.16 11.08
C GLY A 157 -20.60 7.91 11.34
N GLY A 158 -20.29 7.26 12.47
CA GLY A 158 -18.94 7.03 12.95
C GLY A 158 -18.14 5.98 12.15
N ARG A 159 -16.98 5.65 12.68
CA ARG A 159 -16.07 4.64 12.13
C ARG A 159 -15.56 3.73 13.23
N TYR A 160 -15.34 2.47 12.91
CA TYR A 160 -14.58 1.58 13.78
C TYR A 160 -13.14 2.07 13.86
N ILE A 161 -12.59 2.14 15.08
CA ILE A 161 -11.18 2.47 15.32
C ILE A 161 -10.27 1.45 14.64
N SER A 162 -9.11 1.87 14.17
CA SER A 162 -8.15 0.99 13.49
C SER A 162 -7.54 -0.06 14.44
N LEU A 163 -7.04 -1.18 13.91
CA LEU A 163 -6.49 -2.26 14.74
C LEU A 163 -5.31 -1.77 15.59
N ILE A 164 -4.35 -1.14 14.92
CA ILE A 164 -3.25 -0.44 15.56
C ILE A 164 -3.50 1.05 15.36
N PHE A 165 -3.93 1.70 16.43
CA PHE A 165 -4.30 3.11 16.40
C PHE A 165 -3.33 3.96 17.23
N GLY A 166 -3.17 5.22 16.86
CA GLY A 166 -2.43 6.21 17.65
C GLY A 166 -2.86 7.62 17.27
N THR A 167 -2.92 8.53 18.22
CA THR A 167 -3.24 9.94 17.94
C THR A 167 -2.44 10.87 18.84
N ASN A 168 -1.99 12.02 18.32
CA ASN A 168 -1.17 12.99 19.05
C ASN A 168 0.13 12.39 19.60
N LEU A 169 0.81 11.56 18.81
CA LEU A 169 2.00 10.85 19.23
C LEU A 169 3.28 11.50 18.70
N THR A 170 4.37 11.32 19.43
CA THR A 170 5.72 11.70 18.99
C THR A 170 6.63 10.48 19.06
N ASP A 171 7.44 10.26 18.02
CA ASP A 171 8.48 9.23 18.01
C ASP A 171 7.87 7.83 18.24
N VAL A 172 7.14 7.34 17.23
CA VAL A 172 6.45 6.05 17.26
C VAL A 172 6.96 5.15 16.15
N ILE A 173 7.30 3.91 16.51
CA ILE A 173 7.85 2.92 15.59
C ILE A 173 6.98 1.66 15.64
N ILE A 174 6.51 1.22 14.47
CA ILE A 174 5.85 -0.08 14.28
C ILE A 174 6.76 -0.85 13.32
N THR A 175 7.48 -1.84 13.83
CA THR A 175 8.47 -2.57 13.04
C THR A 175 8.53 -4.05 13.39
N GLY A 176 9.33 -4.82 12.66
CA GLY A 176 9.61 -6.20 13.02
C GLY A 176 10.72 -6.82 12.21
N ASP A 177 10.87 -8.14 12.36
CA ASP A 177 11.69 -8.98 11.48
C ASP A 177 10.80 -9.59 10.38
N ASN A 178 9.98 -8.77 9.73
CA ASN A 178 8.93 -9.22 8.81
C ASN A 178 7.84 -10.07 9.49
N GLY A 179 7.49 -9.73 10.74
CA GLY A 179 6.29 -10.28 11.39
C GLY A 179 5.00 -9.84 10.68
N THR A 180 3.92 -10.59 10.94
CA THR A 180 2.67 -10.46 10.17
C THR A 180 1.57 -9.79 10.98
N ILE A 181 0.81 -8.91 10.34
CA ILE A 181 -0.46 -8.38 10.83
C ILE A 181 -1.54 -8.79 9.82
N ASP A 182 -2.45 -9.68 10.23
CA ASP A 182 -3.56 -10.15 9.40
C ASP A 182 -4.87 -9.54 9.88
N GLY A 183 -5.46 -8.70 9.03
CA GLY A 183 -6.71 -7.99 9.27
C GLY A 183 -7.96 -8.85 9.25
N GLN A 184 -7.86 -10.11 8.81
CA GLN A 184 -8.99 -11.05 8.69
C GLN A 184 -10.24 -10.43 8.02
N GLY A 185 -10.02 -9.61 6.99
CA GLY A 185 -10.99 -8.66 6.43
C GLY A 185 -12.22 -9.25 5.72
N GLU A 186 -12.28 -10.56 5.47
CA GLU A 186 -13.31 -11.18 4.64
C GLU A 186 -14.75 -10.89 5.12
N SER A 187 -14.99 -10.95 6.43
CA SER A 187 -16.30 -10.64 7.01
C SER A 187 -16.72 -9.19 6.72
N TRP A 188 -15.78 -8.25 6.84
CA TRP A 188 -15.98 -6.83 6.57
C TRP A 188 -16.27 -6.56 5.09
N TRP A 189 -15.54 -7.22 4.18
CA TRP A 189 -15.76 -7.09 2.74
C TRP A 189 -17.13 -7.64 2.32
N ASN A 190 -17.54 -8.76 2.91
CA ASN A 190 -18.86 -9.34 2.66
C ASN A 190 -19.98 -8.40 3.12
N LYS A 191 -19.85 -7.76 4.29
CA LYS A 191 -20.81 -6.76 4.76
C LYS A 191 -20.83 -5.52 3.87
N PHE A 192 -19.65 -5.05 3.42
CA PHE A 192 -19.54 -3.93 2.49
C PHE A 192 -20.32 -4.20 1.19
N HIS A 193 -20.08 -5.34 0.55
CA HIS A 193 -20.76 -5.70 -0.71
C HIS A 193 -22.28 -5.87 -0.55
N LYS A 194 -22.76 -6.27 0.63
CA LYS A 194 -24.18 -6.41 0.93
C LYS A 194 -24.85 -5.12 1.42
N GLY A 195 -24.08 -4.05 1.68
CA GLY A 195 -24.60 -2.82 2.28
C GLY A 195 -25.04 -3.01 3.74
N GLU A 196 -24.41 -3.96 4.46
CA GLU A 196 -24.76 -4.35 5.84
C GLU A 196 -23.86 -3.69 6.90
N LEU A 197 -22.98 -2.77 6.49
CA LEU A 197 -22.13 -2.04 7.43
C LEU A 197 -22.95 -1.02 8.23
N GLN A 198 -22.77 -1.02 9.55
CA GLN A 198 -23.35 0.01 10.41
C GLN A 198 -22.50 1.28 10.43
N TYR A 199 -21.18 1.12 10.48
CA TYR A 199 -20.18 2.19 10.52
C TYR A 199 -19.08 1.93 9.49
N THR A 200 -18.24 2.93 9.26
CA THR A 200 -17.07 2.77 8.39
C THR A 200 -16.12 1.70 8.93
N ARG A 201 -15.64 0.82 8.06
CA ARG A 201 -14.75 -0.29 8.42
C ARG A 201 -13.44 0.23 9.04
N PRO A 202 -12.84 -0.54 9.96
CA PRO A 202 -11.55 -0.16 10.53
C PRO A 202 -10.41 -0.30 9.52
N TYR A 203 -9.31 0.40 9.76
CA TYR A 203 -8.05 0.22 9.02
C TYR A 203 -7.08 -0.67 9.81
N LEU A 204 -6.01 -1.13 9.17
CA LEU A 204 -5.02 -1.96 9.85
C LEU A 204 -4.11 -1.14 10.76
N ILE A 205 -3.49 -0.09 10.21
CA ILE A 205 -2.62 0.82 10.96
C ILE A 205 -3.06 2.26 10.67
N GLU A 206 -3.38 3.03 11.71
CA GLU A 206 -3.74 4.44 11.58
C GLU A 206 -3.05 5.27 12.67
N ILE A 207 -2.27 6.26 12.24
CA ILE A 207 -1.53 7.16 13.12
C ILE A 207 -1.95 8.59 12.76
N MET A 208 -2.65 9.23 13.70
CA MET A 208 -3.24 10.55 13.53
C MET A 208 -2.44 11.63 14.26
N TYR A 209 -2.38 12.86 13.74
CA TYR A 209 -1.85 14.02 14.45
C TYR A 209 -0.45 13.81 15.08
N SER A 210 0.42 13.06 14.40
CA SER A 210 1.67 12.58 15.02
C SER A 210 2.91 13.08 14.29
N GLU A 211 4.03 13.05 14.98
CA GLU A 211 5.33 13.46 14.45
C GLU A 211 6.38 12.36 14.67
N ASN A 212 7.28 12.17 13.70
CA ASN A 212 8.35 11.17 13.75
C ASN A 212 7.79 9.75 13.84
N VAL A 213 7.17 9.30 12.75
CA VAL A 213 6.51 8.01 12.65
C VAL A 213 7.31 7.08 11.73
N GLN A 214 7.60 5.87 12.19
CA GLN A 214 8.21 4.82 11.38
C GLN A 214 7.30 3.58 11.34
N ILE A 215 6.98 3.11 10.14
CA ILE A 215 6.28 1.84 9.91
C ILE A 215 7.13 1.00 8.96
N SER A 216 7.73 -0.09 9.42
CA SER A 216 8.73 -0.78 8.60
C SER A 216 8.87 -2.29 8.80
N ASN A 217 9.34 -3.00 7.78
CA ASN A 217 9.74 -4.42 7.87
C ASN A 217 8.63 -5.33 8.43
N LEU A 218 7.45 -5.25 7.83
CA LEU A 218 6.25 -6.02 8.22
C LEU A 218 5.57 -6.61 7.00
N THR A 219 4.85 -7.71 7.23
CA THR A 219 3.88 -8.26 6.29
C THR A 219 2.46 -7.91 6.75
N LEU A 220 1.68 -7.25 5.89
CA LEU A 220 0.28 -6.86 6.14
C LEU A 220 -0.64 -7.67 5.24
N LEU A 221 -1.61 -8.37 5.83
CA LEU A 221 -2.53 -9.24 5.11
C LEU A 221 -3.98 -8.80 5.35
N ASN A 222 -4.81 -8.93 4.33
CA ASN A 222 -6.27 -8.95 4.44
C ASN A 222 -6.88 -7.83 5.30
N SER A 223 -6.44 -6.58 5.16
CA SER A 223 -7.04 -5.46 5.90
C SER A 223 -8.56 -5.37 5.65
N PRO A 224 -9.39 -5.06 6.67
CA PRO A 224 -10.82 -4.81 6.49
C PRO A 224 -11.13 -3.73 5.45
N SER A 225 -10.24 -2.74 5.33
CA SER A 225 -10.27 -1.62 4.39
C SER A 225 -8.81 -1.18 4.12
N TRP A 226 -8.46 0.10 4.25
CA TRP A 226 -7.09 0.61 4.06
C TRP A 226 -6.06 -0.08 4.97
N ASN A 227 -4.82 -0.28 4.48
CA ASN A 227 -3.77 -0.95 5.26
C ASN A 227 -2.98 0.05 6.14
N VAL A 228 -2.36 1.07 5.55
CA VAL A 228 -1.50 2.01 6.29
C VAL A 228 -1.97 3.44 6.09
N HIS A 229 -2.48 4.08 7.14
CA HIS A 229 -3.09 5.42 7.09
C HIS A 229 -2.44 6.39 8.09
N PRO A 230 -1.23 6.92 7.81
CA PRO A 230 -0.74 8.10 8.49
C PRO A 230 -1.57 9.31 8.04
N ILE A 231 -2.16 10.03 9.00
CA ILE A 231 -3.02 11.17 8.72
C ILE A 231 -2.71 12.36 9.64
N TYR A 232 -2.74 13.57 9.10
CA TYR A 232 -2.41 14.81 9.82
C TYR A 232 -1.03 14.77 10.49
N SER A 233 -0.10 14.01 9.91
CA SER A 233 1.15 13.63 10.55
C SER A 233 2.36 14.14 9.77
N SER A 234 3.49 14.29 10.46
CA SER A 234 4.73 14.78 9.85
C SER A 234 5.94 13.92 10.17
N ASN A 235 6.96 13.98 9.30
CA ASN A 235 8.17 13.16 9.40
C ASN A 235 7.83 11.66 9.45
N VAL A 236 7.21 11.17 8.38
CA VAL A 236 6.70 9.79 8.30
C VAL A 236 7.59 8.96 7.40
N ILE A 237 8.07 7.82 7.89
CA ILE A 237 8.80 6.82 7.12
C ILE A 237 7.98 5.55 7.05
N VAL A 238 7.69 5.09 5.84
CA VAL A 238 7.13 3.77 5.56
C VAL A 238 8.11 2.99 4.70
N GLN A 239 8.66 1.89 5.21
CA GLN A 239 9.75 1.19 4.53
C GLN A 239 9.66 -0.34 4.60
N GLY A 240 9.93 -1.04 3.49
CA GLY A 240 10.14 -2.48 3.56
C GLY A 240 8.87 -3.26 3.89
N LEU A 241 7.70 -2.75 3.48
CA LEU A 241 6.43 -3.42 3.73
C LEU A 241 6.10 -4.41 2.61
N THR A 242 5.58 -5.57 2.99
CA THR A 242 4.87 -6.49 2.08
C THR A 242 3.38 -6.41 2.39
N ILE A 243 2.58 -5.87 1.48
CA ILE A 243 1.13 -5.73 1.67
C ILE A 243 0.42 -6.65 0.67
N LEU A 244 -0.42 -7.57 1.18
CA LEU A 244 -1.13 -8.54 0.36
C LEU A 244 -2.61 -8.56 0.73
N ALA A 245 -3.44 -8.07 -0.17
CA ALA A 245 -4.88 -8.23 -0.13
C ALA A 245 -5.36 -8.98 -1.40
N PRO A 246 -6.44 -9.78 -1.33
CA PRO A 246 -7.07 -10.32 -2.53
C PRO A 246 -7.44 -9.19 -3.49
N VAL A 247 -7.13 -9.33 -4.78
CA VAL A 247 -7.32 -8.25 -5.78
C VAL A 247 -8.78 -7.84 -6.01
N LYS A 248 -9.75 -8.54 -5.41
CA LYS A 248 -11.18 -8.21 -5.44
C LYS A 248 -11.71 -7.70 -4.09
N SER A 249 -10.83 -7.51 -3.10
CA SER A 249 -11.22 -6.97 -1.80
C SER A 249 -11.50 -5.46 -1.95
N PRO A 250 -12.63 -4.95 -1.44
CA PRO A 250 -13.03 -3.56 -1.64
C PRO A 250 -12.21 -2.62 -0.76
N ASN A 251 -11.64 -1.58 -1.37
CA ASN A 251 -10.96 -0.47 -0.69
C ASN A 251 -9.79 -0.93 0.20
N THR A 252 -9.01 -1.90 -0.27
CA THR A 252 -7.81 -2.38 0.45
C THR A 252 -6.55 -1.65 0.01
N ASP A 253 -6.63 -0.32 -0.11
CA ASP A 253 -5.52 0.56 -0.43
C ASP A 253 -4.27 0.18 0.37
N GLY A 254 -3.10 0.25 -0.26
CA GLY A 254 -1.83 -0.09 0.39
C GLY A 254 -1.40 0.96 1.42
N ILE A 255 -0.93 2.12 0.95
CA ILE A 255 -0.44 3.19 1.82
C ILE A 255 -1.12 4.50 1.47
N ASN A 256 -1.73 5.14 2.47
CA ASN A 256 -2.52 6.35 2.35
C ASN A 256 -1.91 7.49 3.17
N PRO A 257 -0.91 8.23 2.65
CA PRO A 257 -0.53 9.49 3.26
C PRO A 257 -1.67 10.50 3.06
N ASP A 258 -2.33 10.88 4.15
CA ASP A 258 -3.44 11.83 4.15
C ASP A 258 -3.10 13.07 4.96
N SER A 259 -3.10 14.24 4.32
CA SER A 259 -2.74 15.50 4.97
C SER A 259 -1.39 15.43 5.71
N CYS A 260 -0.41 14.71 5.12
CA CYS A 260 0.90 14.45 5.71
C CYS A 260 1.99 15.38 5.16
N THR A 261 2.95 15.78 5.99
CA THR A 261 4.11 16.58 5.54
C THR A 261 5.43 15.83 5.76
N ASN A 262 6.32 15.88 4.77
CA ASN A 262 7.67 15.33 4.87
C ASN A 262 7.64 13.81 5.09
N THR A 263 7.17 13.09 4.08
CA THR A 263 6.93 11.64 4.12
C THR A 263 7.81 10.90 3.11
N ARG A 264 8.34 9.75 3.50
CA ARG A 264 9.10 8.84 2.64
C ARG A 264 8.47 7.46 2.65
N ILE A 265 8.11 6.95 1.48
CA ILE A 265 7.62 5.60 1.24
C ILE A 265 8.64 4.89 0.34
N GLU A 266 9.28 3.82 0.81
CA GLU A 266 10.28 3.12 0.02
C GLU A 266 10.37 1.61 0.25
N ASP A 267 10.89 0.88 -0.74
CA ASP A 267 11.19 -0.55 -0.63
C ASP A 267 9.95 -1.43 -0.35
N CYS A 268 8.78 -1.04 -0.86
CA CYS A 268 7.52 -1.73 -0.61
C CYS A 268 7.12 -2.66 -1.77
N TYR A 269 6.48 -3.78 -1.42
CA TYR A 269 5.81 -4.69 -2.35
C TYR A 269 4.32 -4.75 -2.00
N ILE A 270 3.45 -4.38 -2.94
CA ILE A 270 2.02 -4.23 -2.69
C ILE A 270 1.21 -4.99 -3.74
N VAL A 271 0.33 -5.88 -3.26
CA VAL A 271 -0.79 -6.45 -4.01
C VAL A 271 -2.07 -5.96 -3.33
N SER A 272 -2.86 -5.16 -4.03
CA SER A 272 -4.04 -4.51 -3.47
C SER A 272 -5.29 -4.80 -4.31
N GLY A 273 -6.46 -4.78 -3.67
CA GLY A 273 -7.75 -4.73 -4.34
C GLY A 273 -8.16 -3.32 -4.78
N ASP A 274 -7.41 -2.29 -4.37
CA ASP A 274 -7.59 -0.89 -4.77
C ASP A 274 -6.21 -0.22 -4.99
N ASP A 275 -6.04 1.07 -4.75
CA ASP A 275 -4.80 1.80 -5.02
C ASP A 275 -3.60 1.28 -4.19
N CYS A 276 -2.43 1.07 -4.80
CA CYS A 276 -1.24 0.70 -4.03
C CYS A 276 -0.76 1.85 -3.13
N ILE A 277 -0.60 3.05 -3.70
CA ILE A 277 -0.37 4.29 -2.95
C ILE A 277 -1.51 5.24 -3.28
N ALA A 278 -2.27 5.69 -2.29
CA ALA A 278 -3.36 6.65 -2.48
C ALA A 278 -3.14 7.88 -1.60
N VAL A 279 -2.63 8.95 -2.21
CA VAL A 279 -2.32 10.22 -1.57
C VAL A 279 -3.60 11.04 -1.43
N LYS A 280 -3.89 11.52 -0.21
CA LYS A 280 -5.14 12.20 0.14
C LYS A 280 -4.88 13.46 0.97
N SER A 281 -5.92 14.25 1.17
CA SER A 281 -5.89 15.45 2.02
C SER A 281 -7.32 15.93 2.33
N GLY A 282 -8.23 15.03 2.72
CA GLY A 282 -9.62 15.39 3.03
C GLY A 282 -10.56 15.60 1.84
N TRP A 283 -11.85 15.75 2.13
CA TRP A 283 -12.95 15.61 1.18
C TRP A 283 -13.87 16.85 1.17
N ASP A 284 -14.01 17.45 -0.01
CA ASP A 284 -14.86 18.61 -0.33
C ASP A 284 -14.73 19.75 0.70
N GLN A 285 -15.85 20.35 1.12
CA GLN A 285 -15.88 21.47 2.06
C GLN A 285 -15.20 21.16 3.39
N TYR A 286 -15.19 19.90 3.83
CA TYR A 286 -14.53 19.48 5.06
C TYR A 286 -13.01 19.50 4.91
N GLY A 287 -12.49 18.99 3.79
CA GLY A 287 -11.07 19.06 3.48
C GLY A 287 -10.59 20.49 3.21
N ILE A 288 -11.39 21.29 2.51
CA ILE A 288 -11.13 22.72 2.28
C ILE A 288 -11.05 23.47 3.62
N ALA A 289 -12.04 23.29 4.50
CA ALA A 289 -12.09 23.95 5.80
C ALA A 289 -10.96 23.49 6.74
N PHE A 290 -10.59 22.21 6.66
CA PHE A 290 -9.49 21.67 7.44
C PHE A 290 -8.12 22.18 6.96
N GLY A 291 -7.94 22.34 5.64
CA GLY A 291 -6.85 23.14 5.05
C GLY A 291 -5.44 22.56 5.24
N MET A 292 -5.32 21.26 5.50
CA MET A 292 -4.02 20.58 5.63
C MET A 292 -3.70 19.77 4.36
N PRO A 293 -2.65 20.13 3.59
CA PRO A 293 -2.27 19.38 2.41
C PRO A 293 -1.42 18.15 2.76
N THR A 294 -1.39 17.16 1.85
CA THR A 294 -0.23 16.26 1.77
C THR A 294 0.86 16.92 0.95
N LYS A 295 2.05 17.11 1.54
CA LYS A 295 3.17 17.71 0.82
C LYS A 295 4.55 17.16 1.19
N GLN A 296 5.50 17.33 0.27
CA GLN A 296 6.87 16.84 0.43
C GLN A 296 6.88 15.32 0.63
N LEU A 297 6.39 14.59 -0.37
CA LEU A 297 6.24 13.14 -0.35
C LEU A 297 7.22 12.49 -1.34
N VAL A 298 8.07 11.58 -0.84
CA VAL A 298 8.93 10.70 -1.64
C VAL A 298 8.29 9.31 -1.74
N ILE A 299 8.21 8.75 -2.94
CA ILE A 299 7.82 7.36 -3.20
C ILE A 299 8.92 6.72 -4.05
N ARG A 300 9.58 5.65 -3.60
CA ARG A 300 10.61 5.01 -4.45
C ARG A 300 10.80 3.52 -4.23
N ARG A 301 11.32 2.82 -5.25
CA ARG A 301 11.59 1.37 -5.19
C ARG A 301 10.34 0.59 -4.75
N LEU A 302 9.24 0.86 -5.43
CA LEU A 302 7.93 0.25 -5.19
C LEU A 302 7.63 -0.80 -6.26
N THR A 303 7.18 -1.99 -5.86
CA THR A 303 6.51 -2.92 -6.75
C THR A 303 5.02 -2.97 -6.43
N CYS A 304 4.17 -2.78 -7.43
CA CYS A 304 2.71 -2.74 -7.25
C CYS A 304 1.98 -3.64 -8.25
N ILE A 305 0.96 -4.33 -7.75
CA ILE A 305 -0.06 -5.05 -8.51
C ILE A 305 -1.45 -4.60 -8.02
N SER A 306 -2.19 -3.88 -8.85
CA SER A 306 -3.57 -3.43 -8.59
C SER A 306 -4.42 -3.53 -9.87
N PRO A 307 -4.96 -4.72 -10.20
CA PRO A 307 -5.60 -4.98 -11.50
C PRO A 307 -6.77 -4.06 -11.84
N ASP A 308 -7.49 -3.60 -10.81
CA ASP A 308 -8.72 -2.82 -10.94
C ASP A 308 -8.57 -1.37 -10.42
N SER A 309 -7.34 -0.92 -10.08
CA SER A 309 -7.09 0.46 -9.60
C SER A 309 -5.68 1.00 -9.95
N ALA A 310 -5.13 1.94 -9.19
CA ALA A 310 -3.89 2.63 -9.54
C ALA A 310 -2.64 2.15 -8.77
N VAL A 311 -1.48 2.30 -9.42
CA VAL A 311 -0.18 2.14 -8.73
C VAL A 311 0.09 3.34 -7.82
N ILE A 312 -0.08 4.55 -8.35
CA ILE A 312 -0.07 5.79 -7.56
C ILE A 312 -1.34 6.57 -7.91
N ALA A 313 -2.22 6.73 -6.93
CA ALA A 313 -3.39 7.60 -6.99
C ALA A 313 -3.15 8.88 -6.20
N LEU A 314 -3.53 10.01 -6.81
CA LEU A 314 -3.60 11.33 -6.19
C LEU A 314 -5.09 11.69 -6.13
N GLY A 315 -5.65 11.69 -4.91
CA GLY A 315 -7.08 11.85 -4.65
C GLY A 315 -7.86 10.51 -4.53
N SER A 316 -9.20 10.52 -4.58
CA SER A 316 -10.03 11.67 -4.94
C SER A 316 -10.22 12.69 -3.82
N GLU A 317 -9.98 12.30 -2.58
CA GLU A 317 -10.07 13.16 -1.41
C GLU A 317 -8.80 14.04 -1.34
N MET A 318 -8.77 15.12 -2.12
CA MET A 318 -7.60 16.01 -2.30
C MET A 318 -7.87 17.48 -1.94
N SER A 319 -8.91 17.72 -1.15
CA SER A 319 -9.49 19.06 -0.95
C SER A 319 -8.62 20.02 -0.11
N GLY A 320 -7.81 19.49 0.79
CA GLY A 320 -6.77 20.23 1.51
C GLY A 320 -5.50 20.53 0.69
N GLY A 321 -5.34 19.90 -0.48
CA GLY A 321 -4.20 20.06 -1.38
C GLY A 321 -3.21 18.89 -1.37
N ILE A 322 -2.63 18.61 -2.54
CA ILE A 322 -1.52 17.68 -2.72
C ILE A 322 -0.40 18.40 -3.48
N GLU A 323 0.81 18.43 -2.93
CA GLU A 323 1.93 19.22 -3.48
C GLU A 323 3.31 18.59 -3.27
N ASP A 324 4.22 18.74 -4.24
CA ASP A 324 5.60 18.26 -4.16
C ASP A 324 5.67 16.75 -3.86
N VAL A 325 5.07 15.96 -4.75
CA VAL A 325 5.12 14.50 -4.74
C VAL A 325 6.17 14.03 -5.74
N ARG A 326 7.15 13.27 -5.26
CA ARG A 326 8.29 12.79 -6.06
C ARG A 326 8.33 11.28 -6.03
N ALA A 327 8.06 10.68 -7.18
CA ALA A 327 8.06 9.23 -7.34
C ALA A 327 9.16 8.78 -8.30
N GLU A 328 9.93 7.75 -7.91
CA GLU A 328 10.99 7.20 -8.75
C GLU A 328 11.21 5.69 -8.57
N ASP A 329 11.76 5.03 -9.59
CA ASP A 329 12.10 3.60 -9.55
C ASP A 329 10.89 2.73 -9.18
N ILE A 330 9.82 2.80 -9.98
CA ILE A 330 8.56 2.12 -9.72
C ILE A 330 8.35 0.99 -10.73
N LEU A 331 8.00 -0.20 -10.25
CA LEU A 331 7.59 -1.34 -11.07
C LEU A 331 6.08 -1.59 -10.90
N ALA A 332 5.32 -1.24 -11.92
CA ALA A 332 3.88 -1.50 -12.01
C ALA A 332 3.63 -2.79 -12.82
N ILE A 333 2.86 -3.72 -12.28
CA ILE A 333 2.56 -5.02 -12.93
C ILE A 333 1.06 -5.24 -12.92
N ASN A 334 0.49 -5.61 -14.08
CA ASN A 334 -0.91 -6.01 -14.24
C ASN A 334 -1.87 -5.10 -13.46
N SER A 335 -1.82 -3.80 -13.75
CA SER A 335 -2.57 -2.79 -13.00
C SER A 335 -3.46 -1.96 -13.92
N GLU A 336 -4.54 -1.37 -13.38
CA GLU A 336 -5.45 -0.59 -14.21
C GLU A 336 -4.77 0.69 -14.70
N SER A 337 -4.10 1.40 -13.80
CA SER A 337 -3.36 2.62 -14.14
C SER A 337 -2.01 2.74 -13.44
N GLY A 338 -1.03 3.33 -14.14
CA GLY A 338 0.25 3.71 -13.54
C GLY A 338 0.07 4.88 -12.56
N VAL A 339 -0.04 6.09 -13.10
CA VAL A 339 -0.31 7.29 -12.30
C VAL A 339 -1.74 7.77 -12.57
N ARG A 340 -2.52 7.95 -11.49
CA ARG A 340 -3.93 8.34 -11.55
C ARG A 340 -4.21 9.61 -10.73
N ILE A 341 -4.75 10.64 -11.36
CA ILE A 341 -5.27 11.84 -10.69
C ILE A 341 -6.79 11.81 -10.73
N LYS A 342 -7.42 11.87 -9.56
CA LYS A 342 -8.88 11.78 -9.41
C LYS A 342 -9.37 13.05 -8.72
N THR A 343 -10.28 13.79 -9.35
CA THR A 343 -10.95 14.92 -8.72
C THR A 343 -12.32 15.18 -9.36
N ALA A 344 -13.07 16.12 -8.79
CA ALA A 344 -14.36 16.58 -9.28
C ALA A 344 -14.60 18.03 -8.86
N VAL A 345 -15.48 18.74 -9.58
CA VAL A 345 -16.08 20.00 -9.09
C VAL A 345 -16.70 19.73 -7.71
N GLY A 346 -16.44 20.59 -6.73
CA GLY A 346 -16.79 20.36 -5.32
C GLY A 346 -15.60 20.06 -4.44
N ARG A 347 -14.55 19.46 -5.01
CA ARG A 347 -13.33 19.17 -4.26
C ARG A 347 -12.57 20.42 -3.88
N GLY A 348 -12.55 21.45 -4.73
CA GLY A 348 -11.63 22.58 -4.58
C GLY A 348 -10.17 22.11 -4.45
N GLY A 349 -9.39 22.83 -3.66
CA GLY A 349 -8.00 22.46 -3.39
C GLY A 349 -7.14 22.38 -4.65
N TYR A 350 -6.11 21.55 -4.60
CA TYR A 350 -5.16 21.42 -5.71
C TYR A 350 -4.42 20.09 -5.73
N VAL A 351 -3.96 19.68 -6.90
CA VAL A 351 -2.88 18.70 -7.07
C VAL A 351 -1.83 19.35 -7.95
N LYS A 352 -0.66 19.66 -7.38
CA LYS A 352 0.40 20.35 -8.12
C LYS A 352 1.79 19.85 -7.79
N ASP A 353 2.75 20.18 -8.65
CA ASP A 353 4.16 19.87 -8.43
C ASP A 353 4.37 18.36 -8.24
N ILE A 354 3.87 17.59 -9.20
CA ILE A 354 3.95 16.13 -9.20
C ILE A 354 5.06 15.72 -10.16
N TYR A 355 6.02 14.94 -9.68
CA TYR A 355 7.19 14.52 -10.44
C TYR A 355 7.35 13.02 -10.36
N VAL A 356 7.25 12.34 -11.51
CA VAL A 356 7.43 10.89 -11.59
C VAL A 356 8.50 10.58 -12.62
N ARG A 357 9.53 9.82 -12.23
CA ARG A 357 10.58 9.35 -13.14
C ARG A 357 10.85 7.85 -13.01
N GLY A 358 11.43 7.21 -14.02
CA GLY A 358 11.94 5.84 -13.86
C GLY A 358 10.85 4.82 -13.54
N MET A 359 9.71 4.88 -14.22
CA MET A 359 8.61 3.94 -14.02
C MET A 359 8.59 2.89 -15.15
N THR A 360 8.64 1.61 -14.76
CA THR A 360 8.44 0.46 -15.66
C THR A 360 7.05 -0.10 -15.44
N MET A 361 6.25 -0.16 -16.51
CA MET A 361 4.86 -0.63 -16.48
C MET A 361 4.69 -1.87 -17.34
N LYS A 362 4.18 -2.96 -16.76
CA LYS A 362 3.95 -4.22 -17.47
C LYS A 362 2.48 -4.60 -17.43
N THR A 363 1.82 -4.59 -18.58
CA THR A 363 0.39 -4.88 -18.75
C THR A 363 -0.49 -3.88 -18.01
N MET A 364 -0.81 -2.78 -18.69
CA MET A 364 -1.65 -1.71 -18.13
C MET A 364 -2.92 -1.52 -18.95
N LYS A 365 -3.99 -1.06 -18.30
CA LYS A 365 -5.12 -0.48 -19.05
C LYS A 365 -4.77 0.95 -19.49
N TRP A 366 -4.29 1.79 -18.57
CA TRP A 366 -3.78 3.14 -18.82
C TRP A 366 -2.37 3.33 -18.26
N ALA A 367 -1.45 3.96 -18.99
CA ALA A 367 -0.20 4.40 -18.37
C ALA A 367 -0.47 5.63 -17.46
N PHE A 368 -1.22 6.60 -17.99
CA PHE A 368 -1.61 7.81 -17.28
C PHE A 368 -3.13 8.01 -17.32
N TRP A 369 -3.72 8.31 -16.17
CA TRP A 369 -5.14 8.62 -16.09
C TRP A 369 -5.39 9.86 -15.23
N MET A 370 -6.05 10.87 -15.79
CA MET A 370 -6.58 11.99 -15.04
C MET A 370 -8.08 12.12 -15.33
N THR A 371 -8.87 12.42 -14.30
CA THR A 371 -10.29 12.73 -14.47
C THR A 371 -10.74 13.82 -13.50
N GLY A 372 -11.37 14.85 -14.05
CA GLY A 372 -12.10 15.89 -13.32
C GLY A 372 -13.57 15.58 -13.07
N ASN A 373 -14.02 14.33 -13.30
CA ASN A 373 -15.40 13.91 -13.12
C ASN A 373 -15.51 12.68 -12.19
N TYR A 374 -14.78 12.70 -11.08
CA TYR A 374 -14.83 11.65 -10.07
C TYR A 374 -15.94 11.92 -9.03
N GLY A 375 -17.20 11.78 -9.46
CA GLY A 375 -18.40 12.32 -8.82
C GLY A 375 -18.85 11.75 -7.47
N SER A 376 -17.96 11.18 -6.66
CA SER A 376 -18.28 10.82 -5.27
C SER A 376 -18.20 12.07 -4.38
N HIS A 377 -19.17 12.34 -3.51
CA HIS A 377 -19.14 13.45 -2.55
C HIS A 377 -19.59 12.91 -1.17
N PRO A 378 -19.16 13.51 -0.03
CA PRO A 378 -19.57 13.03 1.28
C PRO A 378 -21.07 13.26 1.48
N ASP A 379 -21.58 14.37 0.98
CA ASP A 379 -22.97 14.75 1.06
C ASP A 379 -23.33 15.68 -0.11
N ASN A 380 -24.57 16.19 -0.12
CA ASN A 380 -25.06 17.08 -1.15
C ASN A 380 -24.73 18.57 -0.88
N ASN A 381 -23.90 18.88 0.13
CA ASN A 381 -23.57 20.25 0.52
C ASN A 381 -22.20 20.72 -0.03
N TYR A 382 -21.55 19.93 -0.90
CA TYR A 382 -20.33 20.36 -1.57
C TYR A 382 -20.56 21.63 -2.38
N ASP A 383 -19.56 22.51 -2.46
CA ASP A 383 -19.67 23.76 -3.21
C ASP A 383 -19.51 23.49 -4.72
N PRO A 384 -20.56 23.64 -5.55
CA PRO A 384 -20.46 23.39 -6.99
C PRO A 384 -19.58 24.42 -7.74
N ASN A 385 -19.07 25.45 -7.04
CA ASN A 385 -18.11 26.41 -7.59
C ASN A 385 -16.68 26.17 -7.08
N ALA A 386 -16.45 25.14 -6.25
CA ALA A 386 -15.13 24.76 -5.80
C ALA A 386 -14.43 23.91 -6.87
N PHE A 387 -13.81 24.57 -7.85
CA PHE A 387 -13.03 23.93 -8.89
C PHE A 387 -11.63 23.54 -8.37
N PRO A 388 -11.17 22.30 -8.61
CA PRO A 388 -9.85 21.85 -8.23
C PRO A 388 -8.77 22.34 -9.20
N SER A 389 -7.64 22.82 -8.68
CA SER A 389 -6.51 23.21 -9.54
C SER A 389 -5.54 22.07 -9.76
N ILE A 390 -5.41 21.57 -10.99
CA ILE A 390 -4.46 20.51 -11.35
C ILE A 390 -3.37 21.10 -12.25
N GLN A 391 -2.15 21.21 -11.73
CA GLN A 391 -1.07 21.96 -12.38
C GLN A 391 0.31 21.31 -12.23
N ASN A 392 1.22 21.55 -13.17
CA ASN A 392 2.63 21.13 -13.07
C ASN A 392 2.81 19.62 -12.77
N ILE A 393 2.37 18.79 -13.72
CA ILE A 393 2.43 17.33 -13.62
C ILE A 393 3.50 16.81 -14.57
N ASN A 394 4.57 16.23 -14.04
CA ASN A 394 5.77 15.85 -14.78
C ASN A 394 5.96 14.33 -14.79
N TYR A 395 5.98 13.75 -15.98
CA TYR A 395 6.27 12.34 -16.21
C TYR A 395 7.50 12.21 -17.09
N ARG A 396 8.52 11.47 -16.64
CA ARG A 396 9.72 11.25 -17.45
C ARG A 396 10.37 9.90 -17.32
N ASP A 397 11.15 9.53 -18.32
CA ASP A 397 12.00 8.32 -18.29
C ASP A 397 11.20 7.07 -17.93
N MET A 398 10.15 6.77 -18.72
CA MET A 398 9.23 5.67 -18.45
C MET A 398 9.12 4.71 -19.63
N VAL A 399 8.96 3.43 -19.31
CA VAL A 399 8.69 2.38 -20.30
C VAL A 399 7.46 1.61 -19.89
N ALA A 400 6.52 1.45 -20.80
CA ALA A 400 5.33 0.67 -20.60
C ALA A 400 5.17 -0.38 -21.70
N GLU A 401 4.79 -1.60 -21.32
CA GLU A 401 4.57 -2.72 -22.22
C GLU A 401 3.14 -3.24 -22.09
N ASN A 402 2.58 -3.72 -23.20
CA ASN A 402 1.24 -4.31 -23.26
C ASN A 402 0.15 -3.39 -22.69
N VAL A 403 0.14 -2.13 -23.15
CA VAL A 403 -0.82 -1.11 -22.67
C VAL A 403 -2.07 -1.04 -23.55
N THR A 404 -3.26 -0.97 -22.95
CA THR A 404 -4.53 -0.92 -23.71
C THR A 404 -4.83 0.47 -24.29
N MET A 405 -4.56 1.51 -23.51
CA MET A 405 -4.65 2.93 -23.85
C MET A 405 -3.46 3.67 -23.25
N ALA A 406 -2.73 4.47 -24.02
CA ALA A 406 -1.58 5.21 -23.51
C ALA A 406 -1.99 6.17 -22.39
N ALA A 407 -3.01 7.01 -22.62
CA ALA A 407 -3.54 7.87 -21.58
C ALA A 407 -5.02 8.23 -21.75
N ARG A 408 -5.64 8.56 -20.62
CA ARG A 408 -6.93 9.25 -20.54
C ARG A 408 -6.74 10.49 -19.66
N LEU A 409 -6.68 11.66 -20.26
CA LEU A 409 -6.41 12.93 -19.60
C LEU A 409 -7.64 13.83 -19.78
N GLU A 410 -8.52 13.83 -18.78
CA GLU A 410 -9.79 14.55 -18.84
C GLU A 410 -9.82 15.58 -17.70
N GLY A 411 -9.65 16.85 -18.05
CA GLY A 411 -9.87 17.96 -17.13
C GLY A 411 -11.36 18.29 -16.97
N ILE A 412 -11.63 19.54 -16.58
CA ILE A 412 -12.99 20.04 -16.39
C ILE A 412 -13.28 21.08 -17.48
N ALA A 413 -14.46 21.01 -18.08
CA ALA A 413 -14.85 21.95 -19.13
C ALA A 413 -14.80 23.40 -18.63
N GLY A 414 -13.99 24.23 -19.27
CA GLY A 414 -13.75 25.63 -18.87
C GLY A 414 -12.71 25.83 -17.75
N ASP A 415 -12.22 24.75 -17.13
CA ASP A 415 -11.18 24.76 -16.10
C ASP A 415 -10.16 23.62 -16.38
N PRO A 416 -9.30 23.80 -17.39
CA PRO A 416 -8.45 22.73 -17.87
C PRO A 416 -7.34 22.36 -16.87
N PHE A 417 -6.88 21.11 -16.91
CA PHE A 417 -5.66 20.72 -16.19
C PHE A 417 -4.44 21.17 -17.00
N THR A 418 -3.52 21.90 -16.37
CA THR A 418 -2.45 22.62 -17.09
C THR A 418 -1.05 22.20 -16.63
N GLY A 419 -0.03 22.59 -17.38
CA GLY A 419 1.36 22.29 -17.02
C GLY A 419 1.68 20.79 -17.01
N ILE A 420 0.98 19.99 -17.81
CA ILE A 420 1.32 18.59 -17.99
C ILE A 420 2.59 18.51 -18.85
N CYS A 421 3.62 17.81 -18.40
CA CYS A 421 4.84 17.56 -19.15
C CYS A 421 5.11 16.07 -19.19
N ILE A 422 5.24 15.50 -20.39
CA ILE A 422 5.60 14.08 -20.59
C ILE A 422 6.86 14.00 -21.46
N SER A 423 7.97 13.48 -20.94
CA SER A 423 9.22 13.40 -21.71
C SER A 423 9.93 12.05 -21.61
N ASN A 424 10.51 11.57 -22.71
CA ASN A 424 11.24 10.30 -22.76
C ASN A 424 10.38 9.13 -22.23
N VAL A 425 9.23 8.93 -22.86
CA VAL A 425 8.27 7.89 -22.48
C VAL A 425 7.98 6.99 -23.68
N THR A 426 8.19 5.69 -23.53
CA THR A 426 7.88 4.69 -24.56
C THR A 426 6.78 3.76 -24.06
N ILE A 427 5.68 3.67 -24.80
CA ILE A 427 4.50 2.86 -24.48
C ILE A 427 4.27 1.88 -25.63
N GLU A 428 4.61 0.62 -25.43
CA GLU A 428 4.25 -0.45 -26.33
C GLU A 428 2.79 -0.86 -26.11
N MET A 429 1.98 -0.67 -27.15
CA MET A 429 0.55 -0.96 -27.11
C MET A 429 0.27 -2.46 -27.19
N ALA A 430 -0.74 -2.91 -26.44
CA ALA A 430 -1.22 -4.29 -26.48
C ALA A 430 -1.76 -4.69 -27.87
N LYS A 431 -1.70 -5.99 -28.20
CA LYS A 431 -2.24 -6.52 -29.48
C LYS A 431 -3.71 -6.15 -29.74
N LYS A 432 -4.49 -5.98 -28.67
CA LYS A 432 -5.92 -5.57 -28.70
C LYS A 432 -6.12 -4.17 -28.12
N ALA A 433 -5.17 -3.26 -28.34
CA ALA A 433 -5.29 -1.87 -27.93
C ALA A 433 -6.54 -1.18 -28.52
N LYS A 434 -7.00 -0.12 -27.86
CA LYS A 434 -8.11 0.69 -28.36
C LYS A 434 -7.69 1.50 -29.58
N LYS A 435 -8.66 1.87 -30.42
CA LYS A 435 -8.42 2.75 -31.59
C LYS A 435 -7.91 4.14 -31.16
N VAL A 436 -8.54 4.70 -30.13
CA VAL A 436 -8.10 5.94 -29.49
C VAL A 436 -7.22 5.55 -28.30
N ILE A 437 -5.92 5.77 -28.45
CA ILE A 437 -4.91 5.42 -27.44
C ILE A 437 -4.55 6.61 -26.54
N TRP A 438 -4.67 7.84 -27.05
CA TRP A 438 -4.59 9.08 -26.28
C TRP A 438 -5.94 9.76 -26.31
N ASN A 439 -6.60 9.88 -25.16
CA ASN A 439 -7.81 10.67 -25.01
C ASN A 439 -7.48 11.90 -24.15
N CYS A 440 -7.61 13.10 -24.73
CA CYS A 440 -7.23 14.35 -24.07
C CYS A 440 -8.35 15.38 -24.27
N THR A 441 -8.94 15.84 -23.17
CA THR A 441 -10.03 16.81 -23.15
C THR A 441 -9.81 17.77 -22.00
N ASP A 442 -9.91 19.08 -22.26
CA ASP A 442 -9.69 20.13 -21.26
C ASP A 442 -8.37 19.95 -20.49
N VAL A 443 -7.30 19.67 -21.24
CA VAL A 443 -5.94 19.61 -20.70
C VAL A 443 -4.99 20.40 -21.58
N GLU A 444 -3.90 20.89 -20.99
CA GLU A 444 -2.85 21.63 -21.67
C GLU A 444 -1.47 21.24 -21.14
N GLY A 445 -0.52 21.10 -22.06
CA GLY A 445 0.81 20.70 -21.70
C GLY A 445 1.74 20.52 -22.89
N VAL A 446 2.84 19.83 -22.63
CA VAL A 446 3.92 19.61 -23.57
C VAL A 446 4.40 18.16 -23.53
N SER A 447 5.00 17.71 -24.63
CA SER A 447 5.65 16.41 -24.70
C SER A 447 6.98 16.48 -25.44
N SER A 448 7.90 15.56 -25.14
CA SER A 448 9.19 15.45 -25.81
C SER A 448 9.65 13.99 -25.85
N SER A 449 9.98 13.44 -27.02
CA SER A 449 10.41 12.03 -27.13
C SER A 449 9.41 11.04 -26.52
N VAL A 450 8.14 11.15 -26.88
CA VAL A 450 7.06 10.26 -26.44
C VAL A 450 6.56 9.40 -27.59
N VAL A 451 6.53 8.09 -27.39
CA VAL A 451 6.05 7.10 -28.35
C VAL A 451 4.98 6.24 -27.68
N PRO A 452 3.77 6.08 -28.28
CA PRO A 452 3.29 6.67 -29.53
C PRO A 452 2.97 8.16 -29.37
N LYS A 453 2.90 8.89 -30.50
CA LYS A 453 2.68 10.34 -30.53
C LYS A 453 1.46 10.73 -29.64
N PRO A 454 1.64 11.64 -28.67
CA PRO A 454 0.54 12.17 -27.87
C PRO A 454 -0.49 12.98 -28.66
N CYS A 455 -1.59 13.32 -28.00
CA CYS A 455 -2.63 14.22 -28.51
C CYS A 455 -2.09 15.66 -28.70
N ASP A 456 -2.73 16.45 -29.57
CA ASP A 456 -2.28 17.81 -29.92
C ASP A 456 -2.38 18.82 -28.76
N LYS A 457 -3.09 18.46 -27.68
CA LYS A 457 -3.11 19.21 -26.41
C LYS A 457 -1.78 19.17 -25.65
N LEU A 458 -0.91 18.24 -25.99
CA LEU A 458 0.44 18.08 -25.44
C LEU A 458 1.46 18.45 -26.52
N MET A 459 1.72 19.75 -26.68
CA MET A 459 2.55 20.28 -27.76
C MET A 459 3.96 19.70 -27.73
N ASN A 460 4.49 19.31 -28.89
CA ASN A 460 5.85 18.76 -28.95
C ASN A 460 6.89 19.88 -28.73
N GLN A 461 7.87 19.64 -27.87
CA GLN A 461 8.98 20.55 -27.61
C GLN A 461 10.33 19.82 -27.51
N GLU A 462 11.43 20.55 -27.69
CA GLU A 462 12.78 19.98 -27.61
C GLU A 462 13.25 19.72 -26.18
N SER A 463 12.83 20.54 -25.21
CA SER A 463 13.21 20.40 -23.80
C SER A 463 12.40 19.32 -23.08
N GLY A 464 13.07 18.51 -22.27
CA GLY A 464 12.42 17.50 -21.42
C GLY A 464 11.70 18.10 -20.21
N CYS A 465 11.08 17.23 -19.42
CA CYS A 465 10.42 17.60 -18.16
C CYS A 465 11.43 17.58 -17.01
N ASP A 466 11.43 18.60 -16.17
CA ASP A 466 12.37 18.67 -15.04
C ASP A 466 11.94 17.74 -13.89
N PHE A 467 12.95 17.26 -13.16
CA PHE A 467 12.76 16.57 -11.90
C PHE A 467 13.58 17.29 -10.83
N PRO A 468 13.00 17.64 -9.68
CA PRO A 468 13.70 18.36 -8.62
C PRO A 468 14.99 17.64 -8.19
N LYS A 469 16.11 18.37 -8.21
CA LYS A 469 17.43 17.83 -7.84
C LYS A 469 17.72 17.91 -6.35
N VAL A 470 17.10 18.86 -5.66
CA VAL A 470 17.29 19.06 -4.22
C VAL A 470 16.46 18.01 -3.49
N PRO A 471 17.05 17.09 -2.70
CA PRO A 471 16.28 16.08 -1.98
C PRO A 471 15.33 16.71 -0.95
N LEU A 472 14.30 15.98 -0.56
CA LEU A 472 13.37 16.42 0.50
C LEU A 472 13.99 16.21 1.89
N PRO A 473 13.62 16.99 2.91
CA PRO A 473 14.21 16.86 4.25
C PRO A 473 14.11 15.45 4.84
N ILE A 474 13.03 14.71 4.56
CA ILE A 474 12.83 13.33 5.01
C ILE A 474 13.93 12.38 4.52
N ASP A 475 14.60 12.67 3.40
CA ASP A 475 15.72 11.85 2.94
C ASP A 475 16.91 11.88 3.90
N ASN A 476 17.04 12.95 4.71
CA ASN A 476 18.10 13.10 5.69
C ASN A 476 17.77 12.43 7.04
N VAL A 477 16.57 11.87 7.22
CA VAL A 477 16.24 11.14 8.44
C VAL A 477 16.95 9.79 8.42
N GLU A 478 17.92 9.67 9.33
CA GLU A 478 18.73 8.46 9.51
C GLU A 478 17.96 7.40 10.31
N ILE A 479 18.02 6.16 9.82
CA ILE A 479 17.57 4.98 10.55
C ILE A 479 18.82 4.32 11.14
N GLN A 480 18.88 4.24 12.47
CA GLN A 480 20.02 3.72 13.21
C GLN A 480 19.82 2.26 13.63
N SER A 481 20.93 1.57 13.91
CA SER A 481 20.88 0.21 14.46
C SER A 481 20.69 0.26 15.97
N CYS A 482 19.54 -0.23 16.42
CA CYS A 482 19.14 -0.34 17.81
C CYS A 482 19.24 -1.77 18.31
N TYR A 483 19.23 -1.95 19.63
CA TYR A 483 19.30 -3.25 20.28
C TYR A 483 18.10 -3.47 21.16
N TYR A 484 17.44 -4.60 20.96
CA TYR A 484 16.55 -5.15 21.97
C TYR A 484 17.39 -5.86 23.02
N ARG A 485 17.11 -5.57 24.28
CA ARG A 485 17.59 -6.33 25.43
C ARG A 485 16.41 -6.55 26.36
N ARG A 486 16.02 -7.81 26.55
CA ARG A 486 14.95 -8.11 27.50
C ARG A 486 15.40 -7.68 28.90
N LYS A 487 14.72 -6.70 29.49
CA LYS A 487 14.87 -6.43 30.92
C LYS A 487 13.99 -7.45 31.65
N PHE A 488 14.60 -8.30 32.48
CA PHE A 488 13.88 -9.29 33.28
C PHE A 488 12.71 -8.63 34.03
N PRO A 489 11.55 -9.31 34.19
CA PRO A 489 10.37 -8.71 34.78
C PRO A 489 10.69 -8.11 36.15
N LEU A 490 10.17 -6.90 36.38
CA LEU A 490 10.05 -6.29 37.69
C LEU A 490 9.53 -7.36 38.66
N GLY A 491 10.38 -7.79 39.60
CA GLY A 491 10.05 -8.89 40.52
C GLY A 491 8.75 -8.62 41.27
N ASP A 492 7.83 -9.59 41.25
CA ASP A 492 6.68 -9.89 42.14
C ASP A 492 5.82 -8.77 42.77
N HIS A 493 6.05 -7.50 42.47
CA HIS A 493 5.37 -6.38 43.13
C HIS A 493 4.22 -5.76 42.32
N VAL A 494 4.08 -6.09 41.03
CA VAL A 494 3.06 -5.46 40.16
C VAL A 494 1.77 -6.30 40.03
N LEU A 495 1.80 -7.60 40.33
CA LEU A 495 0.62 -8.47 40.24
C LEU A 495 -0.36 -8.38 41.43
N LYS A 496 -0.15 -7.44 42.38
CA LYS A 496 -1.07 -7.27 43.52
C LYS A 496 -2.15 -6.20 43.34
N HIS A 497 -2.15 -5.47 42.23
CA HIS A 497 -3.13 -4.38 42.00
C HIS A 497 -3.72 -4.32 40.57
N LEU A 498 -3.77 -5.46 39.87
CA LEU A 498 -4.58 -5.60 38.64
C LEU A 498 -5.86 -6.40 38.92
#